data_AF-X1EE45-F1
#
_entry.id   AF-X1EE45-F1
#
_cell.length_a   1.000
_cell.length_b   1.000
_cell.length_c   1.000
_cell.angle_alpha   90.00
_cell.angle_beta   90.00
_cell.angle_gamma   90.00
#
_symmetry.space_group_name_H-M   'P 1'
#
loop_
_entity.id
_entity.type
_entity.pdbx_description
1 polymer ?
#
loop_
_entity_poly.entity_id
_entity_poly.type
_entity_poly.pdbx_seq_one_letter_code
_entity_poly.pdbx_strand_id
1 'polypeptide(L)'
;MLGGSILTSIILEILALSAILFVYLTTIPWGKWTSRIVTILFTLMIAYYIQYHEVGADCIFAWLAILFCFILRFAIQKNTIKLWITLGVIIALATLTRPAGLAFIFIIIFIPFLKIGWKKTLSSILAVLLSAGIILCGYTLYKDIRYEDFSISRGTNRVVLYRVFRLQDNAIKPENGPYTKKLINIIENDLLTTKVYRDYEVTLDDFLT
;
A
#
# COMPACT_ATOMS: atom_id res chain seq x y z
N MET A 1 -27.36 -8.29 -0.71
CA MET A 1 -25.91 -8.55 -0.89
C MET A 1 -25.16 -7.99 0.31
N LEU A 2 -25.04 -8.77 1.39
CA LEU A 2 -24.52 -8.35 2.70
C LEU A 2 -23.05 -8.77 2.95
N GLY A 3 -22.35 -9.32 1.95
CA GLY A 3 -21.07 -10.00 2.17
C GLY A 3 -19.80 -9.16 2.02
N GLY A 4 -19.82 -8.04 1.28
CA GLY A 4 -18.60 -7.31 0.92
C GLY A 4 -17.99 -6.52 2.09
N SER A 5 -18.79 -5.71 2.78
CA SER A 5 -18.32 -4.83 3.85
C SER A 5 -17.89 -5.61 5.08
N ILE A 6 -18.72 -6.55 5.54
CA ILE A 6 -18.43 -7.37 6.72
C ILE A 6 -17.14 -8.18 6.52
N LEU A 7 -16.99 -8.83 5.36
CA LEU A 7 -15.77 -9.60 5.06
C LEU A 7 -14.53 -8.70 5.01
N THR A 8 -14.65 -7.51 4.42
CA THR A 8 -13.53 -6.55 4.36
C THR A 8 -13.13 -6.10 5.75
N SER A 9 -14.10 -5.76 6.62
CA SER A 9 -13.82 -5.39 8.02
C SER A 9 -13.11 -6.52 8.76
N ILE A 10 -13.59 -7.77 8.64
CA ILE A 10 -12.94 -8.94 9.27
C ILE A 10 -11.50 -9.09 8.78
N ILE A 11 -11.25 -8.94 7.48
CA ILE A 11 -9.89 -9.03 6.93
C ILE A 11 -9.00 -7.92 7.50
N LEU A 12 -9.49 -6.67 7.55
CA LEU A 12 -8.73 -5.54 8.08
C LEU A 12 -8.40 -5.74 9.56
N GLU A 13 -9.34 -6.23 10.36
CA GLU A 13 -9.11 -6.55 11.77
C GLU A 13 -8.06 -7.66 11.94
N ILE A 14 -8.11 -8.72 11.13
CA ILE A 14 -7.11 -9.80 11.15
C ILE A 14 -5.72 -9.26 10.77
N LEU A 15 -5.63 -8.37 9.78
CA LEU A 15 -4.38 -7.72 9.41
C LEU A 15 -3.85 -6.86 10.57
N ALA A 16 -4.71 -6.04 11.20
CA ALA A 16 -4.33 -5.21 12.33
C ALA A 16 -3.82 -6.05 13.53
N LEU A 17 -4.50 -7.15 13.86
CA LEU A 17 -4.12 -8.03 14.98
C LEU A 17 -2.84 -8.82 14.68
N SER A 18 -2.69 -9.32 13.46
CA SER A 18 -1.46 -10.03 13.05
C SER A 18 -0.23 -9.13 13.03
N ALA A 19 -0.38 -7.83 12.72
CA ALA A 19 0.69 -6.86 12.84
C ALA A 19 1.27 -6.78 14.26
N ILE A 20 0.42 -6.81 15.30
CA ILE A 20 0.86 -6.82 16.71
C ILE A 20 1.75 -8.03 16.99
N LEU A 21 1.33 -9.21 16.55
CA LEU A 21 2.09 -10.44 16.70
C LEU A 21 3.44 -10.35 15.97
N PHE A 22 3.46 -9.84 14.74
CA PHE A 22 4.69 -9.69 13.98
C PHE A 22 5.65 -8.69 14.60
N VAL A 23 5.17 -7.57 15.15
CA VAL A 23 6.00 -6.62 15.90
C VAL A 23 6.63 -7.32 17.11
N TYR A 24 5.82 -7.98 17.94
CA TYR A 24 6.32 -8.73 19.09
C TYR A 24 7.40 -9.71 18.69
N LEU A 25 7.10 -10.57 17.72
CA LEU A 25 8.02 -11.59 17.25
C LEU A 25 9.31 -10.96 16.72
N THR A 26 9.23 -9.90 15.91
CA THR A 26 10.40 -9.21 15.34
C THR A 26 11.35 -8.71 16.43
N THR A 27 10.82 -8.25 17.56
CA THR A 27 11.61 -7.69 18.67
C THR A 27 12.14 -8.72 19.68
N ILE A 28 11.68 -9.98 19.66
CA ILE A 28 12.12 -11.04 20.60
C ILE A 28 13.64 -11.14 20.77
N PRO A 29 14.48 -11.07 19.71
CA PRO A 29 15.92 -11.16 19.85
C PRO A 29 16.54 -10.09 20.74
N TRP A 30 15.85 -8.96 20.97
CA TRP A 30 16.33 -7.85 21.79
C TRP A 30 15.87 -7.94 23.25
N GLY A 31 15.27 -9.07 23.63
CA GLY A 31 14.83 -9.36 24.99
C GLY A 31 13.30 -9.29 25.16
N LYS A 32 12.81 -10.07 26.13
CA LYS A 32 11.37 -10.21 26.42
C LYS A 32 10.73 -8.89 26.85
N TRP A 33 11.42 -8.10 27.68
CA TRP A 33 10.92 -6.80 28.14
C TRP A 33 10.84 -5.79 27.00
N THR A 34 11.91 -5.65 26.22
CA THR A 34 11.92 -4.82 25.01
C THR A 34 10.75 -5.16 24.08
N SER A 35 10.53 -6.45 23.85
CA SER A 35 9.44 -6.91 22.99
C SER A 35 8.07 -6.51 23.53
N ARG A 36 7.83 -6.73 24.83
CA ARG A 36 6.57 -6.34 25.48
C ARG A 36 6.35 -4.84 25.40
N ILE A 37 7.36 -4.04 25.73
CA ILE A 37 7.28 -2.58 25.72
C ILE A 37 6.98 -2.08 24.29
N VAL A 38 7.74 -2.54 23.29
CA VAL A 38 7.53 -2.12 21.90
C VAL A 38 6.16 -2.55 21.39
N THR A 39 5.71 -3.76 21.70
CA THR A 39 4.36 -4.22 21.33
C THR A 39 3.27 -3.38 22.01
N ILE A 40 3.42 -3.05 23.29
CA ILE A 40 2.46 -2.19 24.00
C ILE A 40 2.43 -0.80 23.36
N LEU A 41 3.59 -0.18 23.14
CA LEU A 41 3.69 1.13 22.49
C LEU A 41 3.10 1.11 21.08
N PHE A 42 3.35 0.04 20.31
CA PHE A 42 2.78 -0.14 18.99
C PHE A 42 1.25 -0.27 19.04
N THR A 43 0.70 -1.05 19.98
CA THR A 43 -0.76 -1.17 20.18
C THR A 43 -1.41 0.16 20.58
N LEU A 44 -0.69 1.01 21.31
CA LEU A 44 -1.15 2.35 21.68
C LEU A 44 -0.98 3.37 20.53
N MET A 45 -0.33 3.01 19.42
CA MET A 45 -0.09 3.91 18.30
C MET A 45 -1.36 4.07 17.45
N ILE A 46 -2.29 4.92 17.91
CA ILE A 46 -3.59 5.16 17.27
C ILE A 46 -3.47 5.48 15.77
N ALA A 47 -2.45 6.24 15.37
CA ALA A 47 -2.18 6.60 13.97
C ALA A 47 -1.94 5.39 13.05
N TYR A 48 -1.53 4.25 13.60
CA TYR A 48 -1.44 3.00 12.83
C TYR A 48 -2.81 2.37 12.61
N TYR A 49 -3.61 2.28 13.69
CA TYR A 49 -4.90 1.60 13.66
C TYR A 49 -5.99 2.36 12.93
N ILE A 50 -5.92 3.69 12.90
CA ILE A 50 -6.90 4.50 12.16
C ILE A 50 -6.93 4.13 10.66
N GLN A 51 -5.80 3.69 10.10
CA GLN A 51 -5.71 3.24 8.71
C GLN A 51 -6.54 1.99 8.43
N TYR A 52 -6.85 1.17 9.43
CA TYR A 52 -7.66 -0.05 9.29
C TYR A 52 -9.16 0.18 9.42
N HIS A 53 -9.58 1.39 9.82
CA HIS A 53 -10.99 1.78 9.82
C HIS A 53 -11.46 2.31 8.45
N GLU A 54 -10.52 2.60 7.55
CA GLU A 54 -10.78 3.03 6.18
C GLU A 54 -10.27 1.97 5.21
N VAL A 55 -11.11 1.59 4.24
CA VAL A 55 -10.70 0.65 3.18
C VAL A 55 -9.79 1.38 2.21
N GLY A 56 -8.48 1.29 2.41
CA GLY A 56 -7.47 1.94 1.58
C GLY A 56 -6.26 1.06 1.31
N ALA A 57 -5.42 1.46 0.36
CA ALA A 57 -4.14 0.77 0.09
C ALA A 57 -3.15 0.91 1.27
N ASP A 58 -3.39 1.91 2.13
CA ASP A 58 -2.53 2.33 3.23
C ASP A 58 -2.40 1.25 4.30
N CYS A 59 -3.52 0.65 4.71
CA CYS A 59 -3.51 -0.42 5.71
C CYS A 59 -2.80 -1.68 5.23
N ILE A 60 -2.95 -2.03 3.95
CA ILE A 60 -2.23 -3.16 3.34
C ILE A 60 -0.75 -2.83 3.25
N PHE A 61 -0.39 -1.61 2.82
CA PHE A 61 1.00 -1.17 2.77
C PHE A 61 1.67 -1.19 4.16
N ALA A 62 1.00 -0.65 5.17
CA ALA A 62 1.48 -0.65 6.55
C ALA A 62 1.68 -2.08 7.09
N TRP A 63 0.72 -2.97 6.81
CA TRP A 63 0.84 -4.39 7.16
C TRP A 63 2.03 -5.07 6.46
N LEU A 64 2.21 -4.83 5.16
CA LEU A 64 3.32 -5.37 4.39
C LEU A 64 4.67 -4.85 4.89
N ALA A 65 4.75 -3.60 5.36
CA ALA A 65 5.95 -3.06 5.98
C ALA A 65 6.35 -3.80 7.26
N ILE A 66 5.37 -4.15 8.11
CA ILE A 66 5.62 -4.95 9.31
C ILE A 66 6.00 -6.39 8.95
N LEU A 67 5.29 -6.98 7.98
CA LEU A 67 5.63 -8.32 7.48
C LEU A 67 7.05 -8.34 6.88
N PHE A 68 7.45 -7.29 6.17
CA PHE A 68 8.80 -7.11 5.64
C PHE A 68 9.84 -7.18 6.77
N CYS A 69 9.68 -6.38 7.83
CA CYS A 69 10.58 -6.40 8.99
C CYS A 69 10.65 -7.78 9.66
N PHE A 70 9.50 -8.43 9.81
CA PHE A 70 9.40 -9.77 10.38
C PHE A 70 10.15 -10.82 9.56
N ILE A 71 9.93 -10.87 8.25
CA ILE A 71 10.61 -11.82 7.36
C ILE A 71 12.10 -11.48 7.24
N LEU A 72 12.45 -10.19 7.22
CA LEU A 72 13.84 -9.73 7.13
C LEU A 72 14.67 -10.26 8.31
N ARG A 73 14.11 -10.20 9.53
CA ARG A 73 14.75 -10.81 10.70
C ARG A 73 15.08 -12.28 10.45
N PHE A 74 14.12 -13.07 9.98
CA PHE A 74 14.36 -14.50 9.74
C PHE A 74 15.33 -14.73 8.57
N ALA A 75 15.28 -13.90 7.53
CA ALA A 75 16.18 -13.97 6.40
C ALA A 75 17.63 -13.76 6.85
N ILE A 76 17.87 -12.80 7.74
CA ILE A 76 19.18 -12.53 8.34
C ILE A 76 19.62 -13.70 9.23
N GLN A 77 18.73 -14.23 10.08
CA GLN A 77 19.09 -15.27 11.06
C GLN A 77 19.31 -16.66 10.45
N LYS A 78 18.41 -17.09 9.55
CA LYS A 78 18.45 -18.45 8.96
C LYS A 78 19.19 -18.47 7.63
N ASN A 79 19.31 -17.33 6.96
CA ASN A 79 19.94 -17.17 5.66
C ASN A 79 19.51 -18.22 4.62
N THR A 80 18.20 -18.44 4.50
CA THR A 80 17.63 -19.34 3.51
C THR A 80 17.15 -18.55 2.30
N ILE A 81 17.42 -19.08 1.10
CA ILE A 81 17.04 -18.44 -0.16
C ILE A 81 15.54 -18.17 -0.27
N LYS A 82 14.72 -19.06 0.30
CA LYS A 82 13.26 -18.93 0.32
C LYS A 82 12.81 -17.62 1.00
N LEU A 83 13.45 -17.24 2.11
CA LEU A 83 13.11 -16.00 2.83
C LEU A 83 13.50 -14.75 2.04
N TRP A 84 14.63 -14.79 1.32
CA TRP A 84 15.03 -13.72 0.41
C TRP A 84 14.07 -13.58 -0.78
N ILE A 85 13.59 -14.70 -1.34
CA ILE A 85 12.54 -14.69 -2.36
C ILE A 85 11.26 -14.05 -1.79
N THR A 86 10.83 -14.48 -0.59
CA THR A 86 9.65 -13.92 0.10
C THR A 86 9.78 -12.42 0.32
N LEU A 87 10.96 -11.91 0.68
CA LEU A 87 11.19 -10.46 0.78
C LEU A 87 10.96 -9.75 -0.54
N GLY A 88 11.50 -10.24 -1.66
CA GLY A 88 11.26 -9.61 -2.96
C GLY A 88 9.79 -9.64 -3.38
N VAL A 89 9.05 -10.71 -3.04
CA VAL A 89 7.59 -10.75 -3.23
C VAL A 89 6.89 -9.69 -2.38
N ILE A 90 7.24 -9.56 -1.10
CA ILE A 90 6.68 -8.52 -0.21
C ILE A 90 6.99 -7.12 -0.74
N ILE A 91 8.22 -6.86 -1.21
CA ILE A 91 8.61 -5.58 -1.81
C ILE A 91 7.75 -5.28 -3.03
N ALA A 92 7.54 -6.25 -3.93
CA ALA A 92 6.68 -6.07 -5.08
C ALA A 92 5.24 -5.76 -4.68
N LEU A 93 4.65 -6.56 -3.77
CA LEU A 93 3.30 -6.32 -3.27
C LEU A 93 3.17 -4.94 -2.59
N ALA A 94 4.15 -4.54 -1.79
CA ALA A 94 4.17 -3.24 -1.15
C ALA A 94 4.30 -2.11 -2.17
N THR A 95 5.06 -2.31 -3.24
CA THR A 95 5.20 -1.36 -4.34
C THR A 95 3.90 -1.22 -5.15
N LEU A 96 3.19 -2.33 -5.35
CA LEU A 96 1.90 -2.35 -6.04
C LEU A 96 0.80 -1.66 -5.23
N THR A 97 0.85 -1.74 -3.89
CA THR A 97 -0.07 -0.99 -3.02
C THR A 97 0.30 0.48 -2.95
N ARG A 98 1.60 0.79 -2.77
CA ARG A 98 2.13 2.15 -2.80
C ARG A 98 3.52 2.21 -3.43
N PRO A 99 3.82 3.20 -4.29
CA PRO A 99 5.14 3.33 -4.93
C PRO A 99 6.30 3.45 -3.93
N ALA A 100 6.03 3.99 -2.73
CA ALA A 100 7.00 4.07 -1.64
C ALA A 100 7.56 2.70 -1.22
N GLY A 101 6.87 1.59 -1.49
CA GLY A 101 7.36 0.23 -1.24
C GLY A 101 8.63 -0.12 -2.00
N LEU A 102 8.91 0.58 -3.11
CA LEU A 102 10.16 0.41 -3.86
C LEU A 102 11.39 0.70 -2.98
N ALA A 103 11.26 1.60 -1.99
CA ALA A 103 12.36 1.94 -1.09
C ALA A 103 12.87 0.73 -0.29
N PHE A 104 12.05 -0.30 -0.08
CA PHE A 104 12.48 -1.51 0.61
C PHE A 104 13.55 -2.29 -0.17
N ILE A 105 13.70 -2.06 -1.48
CA ILE A 105 14.75 -2.68 -2.29
C ILE A 105 16.16 -2.31 -1.79
N PHE A 106 16.33 -1.15 -1.12
CA PHE A 106 17.62 -0.72 -0.60
C PHE A 106 18.20 -1.67 0.46
N ILE A 107 17.41 -2.63 0.96
CA ILE A 107 17.93 -3.70 1.82
C ILE A 107 19.08 -4.48 1.17
N ILE A 108 19.12 -4.57 -0.17
CA ILE A 108 20.19 -5.27 -0.90
C ILE A 108 21.58 -4.70 -0.62
N ILE A 109 21.67 -3.40 -0.30
CA ILE A 109 22.93 -2.73 0.03
C ILE A 109 23.50 -3.29 1.34
N PHE A 110 22.65 -3.76 2.25
CA PHE A 110 23.05 -4.29 3.54
C PHE A 110 23.41 -5.79 3.50
N ILE A 111 22.98 -6.53 2.47
CA ILE A 111 23.22 -7.98 2.36
C ILE A 111 24.73 -8.34 2.36
N PRO A 112 25.63 -7.63 1.64
CA PRO A 112 27.07 -7.88 1.70
C PRO A 112 27.68 -7.82 3.11
N PHE A 113 27.07 -7.06 4.02
CA PHE A 113 27.56 -6.90 5.38
C PHE A 113 27.19 -8.07 6.32
N LEU A 114 26.39 -9.03 5.86
CA LEU A 114 25.96 -10.18 6.66
C LEU A 114 27.05 -11.25 6.87
N LYS A 115 28.23 -11.13 6.24
CA LYS A 115 29.37 -12.07 6.37
C LYS A 115 29.04 -13.53 6.03
N ILE A 116 28.05 -13.76 5.16
CA ILE A 116 27.53 -15.10 4.80
C ILE A 116 28.24 -15.79 3.62
N GLY A 117 29.37 -15.23 3.15
CA GLY A 117 30.12 -15.69 1.99
C GLY A 117 29.57 -15.14 0.67
N TRP A 118 30.45 -14.90 -0.30
CA TRP A 118 30.12 -14.13 -1.51
C TRP A 118 29.07 -14.81 -2.40
N LYS A 119 29.14 -16.14 -2.56
CA LYS A 119 28.16 -16.91 -3.35
C LYS A 119 26.74 -16.80 -2.79
N LYS A 120 26.58 -16.91 -1.47
CA LYS A 120 25.27 -16.78 -0.80
C LYS A 120 24.78 -15.34 -0.84
N THR A 121 25.67 -14.37 -0.62
CA THR A 121 25.39 -12.94 -0.75
C THR A 121 24.78 -12.62 -2.12
N LEU A 122 25.46 -13.05 -3.19
CA LEU A 122 24.98 -12.81 -4.56
C LEU A 122 23.66 -13.54 -4.83
N SER A 123 23.51 -14.78 -4.35
CA SER A 123 22.27 -15.54 -4.48
C SER A 123 21.09 -14.85 -3.76
N SER A 124 21.30 -14.30 -2.57
CA SER A 124 20.28 -13.56 -1.82
C SER A 124 19.88 -12.25 -2.52
N ILE A 125 20.85 -11.49 -3.03
CA ILE A 125 20.57 -10.26 -3.81
C ILE A 125 19.75 -10.60 -5.06
N LEU A 126 20.20 -11.60 -5.83
CA LEU A 126 19.49 -12.05 -7.03
C LEU A 126 18.09 -12.58 -6.71
N ALA A 127 17.92 -13.31 -5.60
CA ALA A 127 16.61 -13.80 -5.20
C ALA A 127 15.62 -12.66 -4.93
N VAL A 128 16.04 -11.60 -4.24
CA VAL A 128 15.19 -10.42 -3.99
C VAL A 128 14.89 -9.69 -5.30
N LEU A 129 15.92 -9.42 -6.11
CA LEU A 129 15.77 -8.67 -7.36
C LEU A 129 14.90 -9.41 -8.38
N LEU A 130 15.13 -10.71 -8.58
CA LEU A 130 14.38 -11.51 -9.54
C LEU A 130 12.94 -11.71 -9.09
N SER A 131 12.68 -12.02 -7.81
CA SER A 131 11.29 -12.23 -7.37
C SER A 131 10.48 -10.93 -7.38
N ALA A 132 11.07 -9.81 -6.97
CA ALA A 132 10.43 -8.50 -7.08
C ALA A 132 10.24 -8.09 -8.54
N GLY A 133 11.30 -8.22 -9.35
CA GLY A 133 11.34 -7.83 -10.75
C GLY A 133 10.34 -8.60 -11.59
N ILE A 134 10.20 -9.92 -11.42
CA ILE A 134 9.22 -10.73 -12.16
C ILE A 134 7.79 -10.22 -11.94
N ILE A 135 7.42 -9.92 -10.70
CA ILE A 135 6.07 -9.44 -10.37
C ILE A 135 5.85 -8.03 -10.90
N LEU A 136 6.80 -7.12 -10.67
CA LEU A 136 6.68 -5.73 -11.11
C LEU A 136 6.71 -5.61 -12.63
N CYS A 137 7.62 -6.31 -13.31
CA CYS A 137 7.67 -6.36 -14.77
C CYS A 137 6.38 -6.95 -15.34
N GLY A 138 5.87 -8.04 -14.76
CA GLY A 138 4.60 -8.63 -15.15
C GLY A 138 3.43 -7.64 -15.03
N TYR A 139 3.40 -6.86 -13.94
CA TYR A 139 2.41 -5.81 -13.75
C TYR A 139 2.56 -4.66 -14.76
N THR A 140 3.79 -4.19 -15.02
CA THR A 140 4.02 -3.12 -16.00
C THR A 140 3.70 -3.54 -17.42
N LEU A 141 3.98 -4.80 -17.79
CA LEU A 141 3.60 -5.35 -19.11
C LEU A 141 2.08 -5.46 -19.24
N TYR A 142 1.39 -5.94 -18.19
CA TYR A 142 -0.07 -5.93 -18.17
C TYR A 142 -0.63 -4.51 -18.34
N LYS A 143 -0.04 -3.53 -17.64
CA LYS A 143 -0.44 -2.13 -17.76
C LYS A 143 -0.18 -1.56 -19.16
N ASP A 144 0.94 -1.91 -19.76
CA ASP A 144 1.28 -1.47 -21.11
C ASP A 144 0.27 -1.98 -22.14
N ILE A 145 -0.02 -3.29 -22.12
CA ILE A 145 -0.99 -3.91 -23.02
C ILE A 145 -2.41 -3.35 -22.82
N ARG A 146 -2.80 -3.06 -21.57
CA ARG A 146 -4.18 -2.68 -21.24
C ARG A 146 -4.44 -1.17 -21.27
N TYR A 147 -3.42 -0.37 -20.97
CA TYR A 147 -3.54 1.06 -20.72
C TYR A 147 -2.45 1.91 -21.41
N GLU A 148 -1.60 1.31 -22.25
CA GLU A 148 -0.49 1.98 -22.95
C GLU A 148 0.40 2.76 -21.96
N ASP A 149 0.72 2.11 -20.83
CA ASP A 149 1.44 2.71 -19.72
C ASP A 149 2.52 1.78 -19.14
N PHE A 150 3.74 1.89 -19.64
CA PHE A 150 4.91 1.21 -19.09
C PHE A 150 5.50 1.97 -17.90
N SER A 151 4.80 1.99 -16.78
CA SER A 151 5.27 2.60 -15.53
C SER A 151 4.82 1.84 -14.28
N ILE A 152 5.66 1.81 -13.24
CA ILE A 152 5.28 1.25 -11.92
C ILE A 152 4.28 2.19 -11.23
N SER A 153 4.51 3.49 -11.34
CA SER A 153 3.64 4.54 -10.82
C SER A 153 3.71 5.76 -11.73
N ARG A 154 2.55 6.31 -12.07
CA ARG A 154 2.45 7.71 -12.50
C ARG A 154 2.35 8.55 -11.23
N GLY A 155 3.22 9.55 -11.08
CA GLY A 155 3.19 10.51 -9.96
C GLY A 155 1.88 11.31 -9.84
N THR A 156 0.88 11.02 -10.67
CA THR A 156 -0.45 11.64 -10.69
C THR A 156 -1.53 10.54 -10.71
N ASN A 157 -2.19 10.34 -9.56
CA ASN A 157 -3.55 9.79 -9.33
C ASN A 157 -4.05 8.52 -10.06
N ARG A 158 -3.23 7.78 -10.82
CA ARG A 158 -3.68 6.63 -11.65
C ARG A 158 -3.11 5.29 -11.20
N VAL A 159 -2.95 5.05 -9.89
CA VAL A 159 -2.77 3.68 -9.40
C VAL A 159 -4.14 2.98 -9.46
N VAL A 160 -4.21 1.75 -9.96
CA VAL A 160 -5.48 1.04 -10.23
C VAL A 160 -6.39 0.97 -8.99
N LEU A 161 -5.80 0.81 -7.79
CA LEU A 161 -6.54 0.84 -6.52
C LEU A 161 -7.00 2.25 -6.15
N TYR A 162 -6.26 3.29 -6.53
CA TYR A 162 -6.64 4.69 -6.33
C TYR A 162 -7.75 5.14 -7.28
N ARG A 163 -7.82 4.57 -8.49
CA ARG A 163 -8.87 4.82 -9.49
C ARG A 163 -10.27 4.41 -9.02
N VAL A 164 -10.36 3.52 -8.03
CA VAL A 164 -11.63 3.14 -7.40
C VAL A 164 -12.12 4.21 -6.41
N PHE A 165 -11.22 5.05 -5.87
CA PHE A 165 -11.54 5.99 -4.78
C PHE A 165 -11.39 7.47 -5.16
N ARG A 166 -10.60 7.83 -6.16
CA ARG A 166 -10.59 9.18 -6.75
C ARG A 166 -11.18 9.15 -8.15
N LEU A 167 -12.38 9.72 -8.24
CA LEU A 167 -13.01 10.23 -9.46
C LEU A 167 -11.93 10.85 -10.36
N GLN A 168 -11.82 10.33 -11.58
CA GLN A 168 -10.86 10.85 -12.57
C GLN A 168 -11.26 12.25 -13.01
N ASP A 169 -10.25 13.10 -13.25
CA ASP A 169 -10.35 14.33 -14.03
C ASP A 169 -11.28 14.09 -15.24
N ASN A 170 -12.32 14.90 -15.37
CA ASN A 170 -13.35 14.86 -16.42
C ASN A 170 -14.41 13.73 -16.35
N ALA A 171 -14.53 12.98 -15.25
CA ALA A 171 -15.58 11.95 -15.11
C ALA A 171 -17.01 12.55 -15.01
N ILE A 172 -17.14 13.80 -14.60
CA ILE A 172 -18.42 14.50 -14.48
C ILE A 172 -18.52 15.52 -15.61
N LYS A 173 -18.90 15.05 -16.81
CA LYS A 173 -19.39 15.93 -17.88
C LYS A 173 -20.90 15.74 -18.05
N PRO A 174 -21.67 16.80 -18.33
CA PRO A 174 -23.11 16.66 -18.63
C PRO A 174 -23.39 15.68 -19.77
N GLU A 175 -22.40 15.52 -20.66
CA GLU A 175 -22.38 14.64 -21.82
C GLU A 175 -22.33 13.15 -21.44
N ASN A 176 -21.85 12.79 -20.25
CA ASN A 176 -21.61 11.40 -19.83
C ASN A 176 -22.89 10.62 -19.48
N GLY A 177 -24.08 11.26 -19.53
CA GLY A 177 -25.36 10.58 -19.41
C GLY A 177 -26.37 11.28 -18.48
N PRO A 178 -27.61 10.76 -18.42
CA PRO A 178 -28.71 11.39 -17.67
C PRO A 178 -28.45 11.48 -16.15
N TYR A 179 -27.73 10.51 -15.58
CA TYR A 179 -27.38 10.52 -14.16
C TYR A 179 -26.32 11.56 -13.82
N THR A 180 -25.38 11.82 -14.73
CA THR A 180 -24.37 12.88 -14.55
C THR A 180 -25.00 14.26 -14.64
N LYS A 181 -25.97 14.47 -15.55
CA LYS A 181 -26.78 15.70 -15.58
C LYS A 181 -27.53 15.93 -14.26
N LYS A 182 -28.12 14.86 -13.71
CA LYS A 182 -28.81 14.93 -12.42
C LYS A 182 -27.85 15.32 -11.28
N LEU A 183 -26.63 14.76 -11.29
CA LEU A 183 -25.59 15.10 -10.32
C LEU A 183 -25.14 16.57 -10.43
N ILE A 184 -24.88 17.06 -11.63
CA ILE A 184 -24.52 18.47 -11.87
C ILE A 184 -25.63 19.41 -11.37
N ASN A 185 -26.89 19.07 -11.66
CA ASN A 185 -28.03 19.87 -11.21
C ASN A 185 -28.16 19.92 -9.68
N ILE A 186 -27.79 18.85 -8.97
CA ILE A 186 -27.77 18.83 -7.50
C ILE A 186 -26.59 19.66 -6.98
N ILE A 187 -25.41 19.55 -7.59
CA ILE A 187 -24.25 20.35 -7.21
C ILE A 187 -24.56 21.84 -7.36
N GLU A 188 -25.13 22.24 -8.49
CA GLU A 188 -25.43 23.64 -8.80
C GLU A 188 -26.54 24.22 -7.92
N ASN A 189 -27.64 23.50 -7.71
CA ASN A 189 -28.80 24.03 -6.99
C ASN A 189 -28.75 23.81 -5.47
N ASP A 190 -28.15 22.71 -4.99
CA ASP A 190 -28.21 22.34 -3.58
C ASP A 190 -26.85 22.52 -2.88
N LEU A 191 -25.74 22.25 -3.57
CA LEU A 191 -24.40 22.29 -2.95
C LEU A 191 -23.79 23.69 -3.01
N LEU A 192 -23.67 24.28 -4.20
CA LEU A 192 -23.05 25.59 -4.41
C LEU A 192 -23.88 26.74 -3.80
N THR A 193 -25.16 26.51 -3.54
CA THR A 193 -26.02 27.47 -2.85
C THR A 193 -25.81 27.49 -1.34
N THR A 194 -25.11 26.52 -0.73
CA THR A 194 -24.81 26.60 0.71
C THR A 194 -23.81 27.70 1.03
N LYS A 195 -23.94 28.27 2.24
CA LYS A 195 -23.12 29.41 2.70
C LYS A 195 -21.62 29.15 2.59
N VAL A 196 -21.18 27.92 2.90
CA VAL A 196 -19.76 27.54 2.84
C VAL A 196 -19.18 27.77 1.45
N TYR A 197 -19.82 27.26 0.39
CA TYR A 197 -19.28 27.39 -0.96
C TYR A 197 -19.43 28.81 -1.52
N ARG A 198 -20.50 29.53 -1.14
CA ARG A 198 -20.67 30.95 -1.49
C ARG A 198 -19.59 31.85 -0.87
N ASP A 199 -19.24 31.61 0.39
CA ASP A 199 -18.23 32.41 1.10
C ASP A 199 -16.82 32.21 0.52
N TYR A 200 -16.57 31.08 -0.14
CA TYR A 200 -15.31 30.78 -0.84
C TYR A 200 -15.36 31.02 -2.35
N GLU A 201 -16.44 31.60 -2.88
CA GLU A 201 -16.63 31.90 -4.31
C GLU A 201 -16.39 30.69 -5.25
N VAL A 202 -16.63 29.47 -4.75
CA VAL A 202 -16.39 28.24 -5.50
C VAL A 202 -17.44 28.11 -6.60
N THR A 203 -16.99 28.06 -7.85
CA THR A 203 -17.85 27.86 -9.01
C THR A 203 -18.02 26.38 -9.34
N LEU A 204 -18.98 26.08 -10.23
CA LEU A 204 -19.13 24.72 -10.75
C LEU A 204 -17.87 24.27 -11.50
N ASP A 205 -17.21 25.17 -12.21
CA ASP A 205 -15.97 24.87 -12.91
C ASP A 205 -14.84 24.54 -11.93
N ASP A 206 -14.75 25.25 -10.80
CA ASP A 206 -13.80 24.94 -9.72
C ASP A 206 -14.08 23.57 -9.07
N PHE A 207 -15.34 23.13 -9.07
CA PHE A 207 -15.73 21.84 -8.51
C PHE A 207 -15.46 20.65 -9.47
N LEU A 208 -15.41 20.93 -10.77
CA LEU A 208 -15.27 19.93 -11.83
C LEU A 208 -13.83 19.81 -12.38
N THR A 209 -12.93 20.72 -11.99
CA THR A 209 -11.51 20.78 -12.40
C THR A 209 -10.59 20.21 -11.32
#